data_AF-A0A550H7K0-F1
#
_entry.id   AF-A0A550H7K0-F1
#
_cell.length_a   1.000
_cell.length_b   1.000
_cell.length_c   1.000
_cell.angle_alpha   90.00
_cell.angle_beta   90.00
_cell.angle_gamma   90.00
#
_symmetry.space_group_name_H-M   'P 1'
#
loop_
_entity.id
_entity.type
_entity.pdbx_description
1 polymer ?
#
loop_
_entity_poly.entity_id
_entity_poly.type
_entity_poly.pdbx_seq_one_letter_code
_entity_poly.pdbx_strand_id
1 'polypeptide(L)'
;VLLLTPEAEQVSKVTLQPISQFAEKIEGKEPYRYEMRKNEDGKCVFLENNCCTIYSIRPLICRFYPFELNSYGGKYCFRFSEECPGIGKGRIMGEESFRKMLRLARTKHKKATDSNGKMIY
;
A
#
# COMPACT_ATOMS: atom_id res chain seq x y z
N VAL A 1 -1.95 -0.11 7.64
CA VAL A 1 -1.69 -0.14 6.17
C VAL A 1 -0.88 1.10 5.85
N LEU A 2 0.31 0.95 5.26
CA LEU A 2 1.18 2.10 4.99
C LEU A 2 0.87 2.75 3.64
N LEU A 3 1.09 4.06 3.59
CA LEU A 3 0.74 4.94 2.48
C LEU A 3 1.96 5.80 2.10
N LEU A 4 2.21 5.92 0.81
CA LEU A 4 3.12 6.96 0.30
C LEU A 4 2.43 8.32 0.37
N THR A 5 3.20 9.41 0.44
CA THR A 5 2.64 10.78 0.42
C THR A 5 1.70 11.03 -0.76
N PRO A 6 2.05 10.68 -2.03
CA PRO A 6 1.13 10.90 -3.16
C PRO A 6 -0.14 10.07 -3.08
N GLU A 7 -0.12 8.93 -2.36
CA GLU A 7 -1.31 8.10 -2.18
C GLU A 7 -2.25 8.69 -1.14
N ALA A 8 -1.71 9.20 -0.02
CA ALA A 8 -2.50 9.90 0.97
C ALA A 8 -3.13 11.17 0.38
N GLU A 9 -2.37 11.95 -0.39
CA GLU A 9 -2.88 13.12 -1.12
C GLU A 9 -3.98 12.76 -2.13
N GLN A 10 -3.78 11.68 -2.89
CA GLN A 10 -4.79 11.22 -3.85
C GLN A 10 -6.09 10.80 -3.15
N VAL A 11 -6.01 10.07 -2.04
CA VAL A 11 -7.19 9.68 -1.26
C VAL A 11 -7.89 10.93 -0.74
N SER A 12 -7.14 11.86 -0.12
CA SER A 12 -7.67 13.12 0.40
C SER A 12 -8.42 13.93 -0.66
N LYS A 13 -7.85 14.03 -1.86
CA LYS A 13 -8.47 14.72 -2.99
C LYS A 13 -9.78 14.06 -3.45
N VAL A 14 -9.82 12.73 -3.51
CA VAL A 14 -10.99 11.99 -4.02
C VAL A 14 -12.11 11.93 -3.00
N THR A 15 -11.78 11.76 -1.72
CA THR A 15 -12.78 11.68 -0.64
C THR A 15 -13.21 13.04 -0.11
N LEU A 16 -12.52 14.12 -0.51
CA LEU A 16 -12.70 15.48 0.02
C LEU A 16 -12.51 15.55 1.55
N GLN A 17 -11.71 14.65 2.10
CA GLN A 17 -11.38 14.61 3.52
C GLN A 17 -9.91 14.95 3.73
N PRO A 18 -9.55 15.69 4.80
CA PRO A 18 -8.15 15.91 5.13
C PRO A 18 -7.48 14.59 5.51
N ILE A 19 -6.18 14.45 5.22
CA ILE A 19 -5.41 13.22 5.48
C ILE A 19 -5.55 12.75 6.93
N SER A 20 -5.59 13.68 7.89
CA SER A 20 -5.72 13.38 9.33
C SER A 20 -6.97 12.59 9.71
N GLN A 21 -8.03 12.67 8.91
CA GLN A 21 -9.28 11.93 9.16
C GLN A 21 -9.16 10.44 8.88
N PHE A 22 -8.28 10.02 7.98
CA PHE A 22 -8.17 8.62 7.57
C PHE A 22 -6.76 8.04 7.71
N ALA A 23 -5.74 8.86 7.94
CA ALA A 23 -4.37 8.40 8.13
C ALA A 23 -3.63 9.26 9.16
N GLU A 24 -2.62 8.66 9.78
CA GLU A 24 -1.69 9.34 10.68
C GLU A 24 -0.29 9.38 10.07
N LYS A 25 0.47 10.44 10.37
CA LYS A 25 1.85 10.56 9.90
C LYS A 25 2.74 9.67 10.76
N ILE A 26 3.69 9.00 10.12
CA ILE A 26 4.61 8.05 10.77
C ILE A 26 6.06 8.31 10.35
N GLU A 27 6.98 7.80 11.14
CA GLU A 27 8.43 7.86 10.89
C GLU A 27 9.05 6.46 10.94
N GLY A 28 10.26 6.30 10.39
CA GLY A 28 11.01 5.04 10.43
C GLY A 28 10.51 3.93 9.49
N LYS A 29 9.47 4.19 8.69
CA LYS A 29 8.93 3.24 7.69
C LYS A 29 9.08 3.74 6.25
N GLU A 30 10.20 4.41 5.95
CA GLU A 30 10.48 4.94 4.62
C GLU A 30 10.37 3.84 3.54
N PRO A 31 9.83 4.17 2.35
CA PRO A 31 9.39 5.49 1.88
C PRO A 31 7.95 5.88 2.29
N TYR A 32 7.30 5.09 3.15
CA TYR A 32 5.93 5.37 3.58
C TYR A 32 5.92 6.42 4.69
N ARG A 33 5.03 7.40 4.56
CA ARG A 33 4.94 8.55 5.48
C ARG A 33 3.65 8.58 6.28
N TYR A 34 2.68 7.76 5.91
CA TYR A 34 1.41 7.67 6.61
C TYR A 34 1.00 6.23 6.87
N GLU A 35 0.23 6.03 7.93
CA GLU A 35 -0.47 4.78 8.25
C GLU A 35 -1.98 5.03 8.23
N MET A 36 -2.72 4.22 7.48
CA MET A 36 -4.18 4.23 7.44
C MET A 36 -4.73 3.91 8.82
N ARG A 37 -5.65 4.75 9.30
CA ARG A 37 -6.39 4.55 10.54
C ARG A 37 -7.28 3.32 10.46
N LYS A 38 -7.59 2.79 11.64
CA LYS A 38 -8.62 1.78 11.84
C LYS A 38 -9.79 2.40 12.60
N ASN A 39 -11.00 1.89 12.36
CA ASN A 39 -12.18 2.22 13.16
C ASN A 39 -12.13 1.47 14.51
N GLU A 40 -13.17 1.66 15.33
CA GLU A 40 -13.29 1.04 16.67
C GLU A 40 -13.29 -0.49 16.61
N ASP A 41 -13.77 -1.09 15.52
CA ASP A 41 -13.74 -2.54 15.28
C ASP A 41 -12.36 -3.05 14.79
N GLY A 42 -11.35 -2.18 14.72
CA GLY A 42 -10.03 -2.53 14.20
C GLY A 42 -9.97 -2.73 12.68
N LYS A 43 -11.04 -2.36 11.95
CA LYS A 43 -11.14 -2.44 10.48
C LYS A 43 -10.65 -1.15 9.82
N CYS A 44 -10.28 -1.22 8.55
CA CYS A 44 -9.92 -0.02 7.78
C CYS A 44 -11.07 1.00 7.77
N VAL A 45 -10.78 2.29 7.96
CA VAL A 45 -11.77 3.38 7.93
C VAL A 45 -12.55 3.51 6.62
N PHE A 46 -12.03 2.96 5.52
CA PHE A 46 -12.71 2.93 4.22
C PHE A 46 -13.43 1.60 3.93
N LEU A 47 -13.54 0.71 4.90
CA LEU A 47 -14.28 -0.55 4.76
C LEU A 47 -15.71 -0.36 5.26
N GLU A 48 -16.67 -0.40 4.34
CA GLU A 48 -18.09 -0.24 4.63
C GLU A 48 -18.88 -1.38 3.95
N ASN A 49 -19.76 -2.07 4.67
CA ASN A 49 -20.57 -3.18 4.15
C ASN A 49 -19.74 -4.24 3.40
N ASN A 50 -18.55 -4.59 3.93
CA ASN A 50 -17.56 -5.51 3.32
C ASN A 50 -16.96 -5.04 1.98
N CYS A 51 -17.15 -3.77 1.61
CA CYS A 51 -16.62 -3.16 0.41
C CYS A 51 -15.69 -1.99 0.74
N CYS A 52 -14.62 -1.82 -0.04
CA CYS A 52 -13.74 -0.67 0.12
C CYS A 52 -14.32 0.53 -0.65
N THR A 53 -14.64 1.63 0.04
CA THR A 53 -15.23 2.83 -0.57
C THR A 53 -14.29 3.54 -1.54
N ILE A 54 -12.97 3.33 -1.39
CA ILE A 54 -11.93 3.88 -2.28
C ILE A 54 -11.31 2.82 -3.21
N TYR A 55 -12.06 1.77 -3.57
CA TYR A 55 -11.52 0.59 -4.27
C TYR A 55 -10.73 0.92 -5.55
N SER A 56 -11.19 1.90 -6.33
CA SER A 56 -10.58 2.32 -7.61
C SER A 56 -9.18 2.91 -7.42
N ILE A 57 -8.97 3.63 -6.32
CA ILE A 57 -7.72 4.33 -5.99
C ILE A 57 -6.94 3.65 -4.87
N ARG A 58 -7.17 2.35 -4.63
CA ARG A 58 -6.49 1.60 -3.56
C ARG A 58 -4.99 1.88 -3.52
N PRO A 59 -4.43 2.16 -2.33
CA PRO A 59 -2.98 2.28 -2.14
C PRO A 59 -2.23 1.04 -2.56
N LEU A 60 -0.93 1.19 -2.81
CA LEU A 60 -0.04 0.12 -3.26
C LEU A 60 -0.15 -1.13 -2.40
N ILE A 61 -0.08 -0.98 -1.07
CA ILE A 61 -0.16 -2.11 -0.13
C ILE A 61 -1.52 -2.81 -0.21
N CYS A 62 -2.62 -2.06 -0.33
CA CYS A 62 -3.97 -2.64 -0.50
C CYS A 62 -4.15 -3.39 -1.84
N ARG A 63 -3.35 -3.06 -2.87
CA ARG A 63 -3.37 -3.79 -4.15
C ARG A 63 -2.57 -5.09 -4.08
N PHE A 64 -1.60 -5.16 -3.19
CA PHE A 64 -0.72 -6.32 -3.07
C PHE A 64 -1.25 -7.35 -2.09
N TYR A 65 -2.13 -6.97 -1.15
CA TYR A 65 -2.72 -7.92 -0.21
C TYR A 65 -3.23 -9.19 -0.94
N PRO A 66 -2.83 -10.39 -0.49
CA PRO A 66 -2.13 -10.70 0.76
C PRO A 66 -0.60 -10.64 0.73
N PHE A 67 0.01 -10.18 -0.36
CA PHE A 67 1.46 -10.15 -0.53
C PHE A 67 2.11 -8.90 0.07
N GLU A 68 3.30 -9.10 0.64
CA GLU A 68 4.17 -8.07 1.18
C GLU A 68 5.47 -8.02 0.40
N LEU A 69 5.86 -6.83 -0.05
CA LEU A 69 7.11 -6.64 -0.78
C LEU A 69 8.22 -6.16 0.16
N ASN A 70 9.24 -7.00 0.33
CA ASN A 70 10.44 -6.70 1.12
C ASN A 70 11.66 -6.48 0.23
N SER A 71 12.62 -5.68 0.69
CA SER A 71 13.91 -5.46 0.03
C SER A 71 15.05 -5.83 0.96
N TYR A 72 15.93 -6.72 0.53
CA TYR A 72 17.13 -7.14 1.25
C TYR A 72 18.34 -7.08 0.31
N GLY A 73 19.31 -6.21 0.60
CA GLY A 73 20.53 -6.07 -0.19
C GLY A 73 20.28 -5.79 -1.68
N GLY A 74 19.28 -4.95 -2.00
CA GLY A 74 18.89 -4.61 -3.37
C GLY A 74 18.03 -5.68 -4.09
N LYS A 75 17.78 -6.83 -3.46
CA LYS A 75 16.88 -7.87 -3.97
C LYS A 75 15.49 -7.71 -3.37
N TYR A 76 14.48 -7.85 -4.22
CA TYR A 76 13.09 -7.79 -3.83
C TYR A 76 12.54 -9.20 -3.60
N CYS A 77 11.84 -9.40 -2.49
CA CYS A 77 11.20 -10.66 -2.15
C CYS A 77 9.74 -10.41 -1.75
N PHE A 78 8.83 -11.22 -2.29
CA PHE A 78 7.44 -11.22 -1.84
C PHE A 78 7.25 -12.25 -0.74
N ARG A 79 6.65 -11.83 0.36
CA ARG A 79 6.03 -12.72 1.36
C ARG A 79 4.52 -12.62 1.22
N PHE A 80 3.78 -13.45 1.94
CA PHE A 80 2.33 -13.31 2.04
C PHE A 80 1.91 -13.40 3.50
N SER A 81 0.76 -12.79 3.78
CA SER A 81 0.09 -12.78 5.08
C SER A 81 -0.65 -14.11 5.25
N GLU A 82 -0.19 -14.92 6.21
CA GLU A 82 -0.72 -16.27 6.49
C GLU A 82 -2.15 -16.22 7.03
N GLU A 83 -2.55 -15.11 7.63
CA GLU A 83 -3.90 -14.89 8.11
C GLU A 83 -4.94 -14.69 6.99
N CYS A 84 -4.49 -14.51 5.74
CA CYS A 84 -5.40 -14.38 4.61
C CYS A 84 -6.09 -15.72 4.30
N PRO A 85 -7.43 -15.82 4.42
CA PRO A 85 -8.15 -17.08 4.22
C PRO A 85 -8.14 -17.59 2.77
N GLY A 86 -7.65 -16.76 1.83
CA GLY A 86 -7.47 -17.10 0.42
C GLY A 86 -6.15 -17.76 0.08
N ILE A 87 -5.17 -17.79 1.00
CA ILE A 87 -3.89 -18.47 0.77
C ILE A 87 -4.12 -19.97 0.59
N GLY A 88 -3.43 -20.55 -0.40
CA GLY A 88 -3.61 -21.95 -0.81
C GLY A 88 -4.93 -22.23 -1.53
N LYS A 89 -5.77 -21.21 -1.76
CA LYS A 89 -7.04 -21.33 -2.47
C LYS A 89 -7.00 -20.53 -3.78
N GLY A 90 -7.65 -21.05 -4.81
CA GLY A 90 -7.78 -20.36 -6.10
C GLY A 90 -6.64 -20.65 -7.08
N ARG A 91 -6.41 -19.70 -8.01
CA ARG A 91 -5.50 -19.89 -9.14
C ARG A 91 -4.05 -19.70 -8.72
N ILE A 92 -3.17 -20.53 -9.27
CA ILE A 92 -1.72 -20.34 -9.11
C ILE A 92 -1.33 -19.02 -9.78
N MET A 93 -0.67 -18.15 -9.02
CA MET A 93 -0.11 -16.91 -9.54
C MET A 93 1.27 -17.17 -10.14
N GLY A 94 1.42 -16.91 -11.43
CA GLY A 94 2.69 -17.04 -12.13
C GLY A 94 3.64 -15.87 -11.85
N GLU A 95 4.91 -16.06 -12.20
CA GLU A 95 5.98 -15.07 -12.02
C GLU A 95 5.64 -13.69 -12.62
N GLU A 96 4.94 -13.65 -13.75
CA GLU A 96 4.56 -12.40 -14.41
C GLU A 96 3.69 -11.50 -13.52
N SER A 97 2.81 -12.08 -12.70
CA SER A 97 1.98 -11.34 -11.75
C SER A 97 2.85 -10.62 -10.72
N PHE A 98 3.83 -11.32 -10.15
CA PHE A 98 4.80 -10.74 -9.21
C PHE A 98 5.70 -9.70 -9.88
N ARG A 99 6.13 -9.93 -11.13
CA ARG A 99 6.87 -8.92 -11.91
C ARG A 99 6.06 -7.64 -12.13
N LYS A 100 4.75 -7.76 -12.41
CA LYS A 100 3.85 -6.60 -12.55
C LYS A 100 3.73 -5.85 -11.23
N MET A 101 3.55 -6.55 -10.11
CA MET A 101 3.53 -5.93 -8.77
C MET A 101 4.84 -5.19 -8.48
N LEU A 102 5.99 -5.83 -8.73
CA LEU A 102 7.30 -5.21 -8.52
C LEU A 102 7.49 -3.94 -9.37
N ARG A 103 7.07 -3.97 -10.64
CA ARG A 103 7.11 -2.78 -11.51
C ARG A 103 6.27 -1.65 -10.94
N LEU A 104 5.04 -1.94 -10.50
CA LEU A 104 4.14 -0.95 -9.90
C LEU A 104 4.75 -0.32 -8.65
N ALA A 105 5.34 -1.14 -7.77
CA ALA A 105 6.01 -0.67 -6.56
C ALA A 105 7.16 0.29 -6.88
N ARG A 106 8.05 -0.10 -7.81
CA ARG A 106 9.17 0.74 -8.24
C ARG A 106 8.71 2.07 -8.84
N THR A 107 7.67 2.07 -9.68
CA THR A 107 7.13 3.30 -10.26
C THR A 107 6.55 4.23 -9.18
N LYS A 108 5.83 3.67 -8.21
CA LYS A 108 5.24 4.44 -7.10
C LYS A 108 6.30 5.00 -6.16
N HIS A 109 7.33 4.21 -5.83
CA HIS A 109 8.45 4.62 -4.99
C HIS A 109 9.26 5.74 -5.64
N LYS A 110 9.61 5.64 -6.94
CA LYS A 110 10.30 6.72 -7.66
C LYS A 110 9.54 8.04 -7.59
N LYS A 111 8.23 8.01 -7.86
CA LYS A 111 7.39 9.22 -7.77
C LYS A 111 7.37 9.83 -6.36
N ALA A 112 7.40 9.00 -5.32
CA ALA A 112 7.44 9.44 -3.94
C ALA A 112 8.82 9.97 -3.52
N THR A 113 9.91 9.47 -4.09
CA THR A 113 11.27 9.99 -3.85
C THR A 113 11.55 11.28 -4.60
N ASP A 114 11.02 11.42 -5.82
CA ASP A 114 11.18 12.62 -6.65
C ASP A 114 10.47 13.84 -6.04
N SER A 115 9.45 13.63 -5.21
CA SER A 115 8.77 14.69 -4.45
C SER A 115 9.43 15.05 -3.11
N ASN A 116 10.47 14.31 -2.69
CA ASN A 116 11.21 14.54 -1.43
C ASN A 116 12.73 14.73 -1.62
N GLY A 117 13.20 14.97 -2.86
CA GLY A 117 14.52 15.56 -3.12
C GLY A 117 15.73 14.84 -2.53
N LYS A 118 15.96 13.55 -2.85
CA LYS A 118 17.32 12.99 -3.03
C LYS A 118 17.29 11.60 -3.66
N MET A 119 17.96 11.45 -4.81
CA MET A 119 18.36 10.17 -5.40
C MET A 119 19.86 9.99 -5.17
N ILE A 120 20.30 8.85 -4.64
CA ILE A 120 21.69 8.39 -4.76
C ILE A 120 21.66 6.88 -5.02
N TYR A 121 22.41 6.48 -6.06
CA TYR A 121 22.57 5.11 -6.56
C TYR A 121 23.24 4.20 -5.54
#